data_AF-A0A961MX26-F1
#
_entry.id   AF-A0A961MX26-F1
#
_cell.length_a   1.000
_cell.length_b   1.000
_cell.length_c   1.000
_cell.angle_alpha   90.00
_cell.angle_beta   90.00
_cell.angle_gamma   90.00
#
_symmetry.space_group_name_H-M   'P 1'
#
loop_
_entity.id
_entity.type
_entity.pdbx_description
1 polymer ?
#
loop_
_entity_poly.entity_id
_entity_poly.type
_entity_poly.pdbx_seq_one_letter_code
_entity_poly.pdbx_strand_id
1 'polypeptide(L)'
;ICYATTNRQAAVKEIAGRIDALLVIGAPNSSNSKRLVEVGRAQGCPYAQLIQRAEEIDWRALDGARAVGLTAGASAPEVLINEVIEAFADRYALTREIVETAIENVEFKVPRVLRTPA
;
A
#
# COMPACT_ATOMS: atom_id res chain seq x y z
N ILE A 1 -7.24 13.01 -12.34
CA ILE A 1 -6.49 11.97 -11.57
C ILE A 1 -5.03 12.06 -12.03
N CYS A 2 -4.05 12.14 -11.12
CA CYS A 2 -2.63 12.21 -11.50
C CYS A 2 -2.06 10.81 -11.81
N TYR A 3 -0.87 10.76 -12.43
CA TYR A 3 -0.22 9.50 -12.82
C TYR A 3 -0.03 8.56 -11.61
N ALA A 4 0.46 9.08 -10.49
CA ALA A 4 0.73 8.31 -9.27
C ALA A 4 -0.52 7.62 -8.70
N THR A 5 -1.69 8.28 -8.80
CA THR A 5 -2.97 7.70 -8.39
C THR A 5 -3.42 6.61 -9.36
N THR A 6 -3.32 6.84 -10.67
CA THR A 6 -3.68 5.86 -11.70
C THR A 6 -2.84 4.59 -11.57
N ASN A 7 -1.52 4.74 -11.43
CA ASN A 7 -0.58 3.63 -11.36
C ASN A 7 -0.81 2.77 -10.11
N ARG A 8 -0.99 3.40 -8.94
CA ARG A 8 -1.28 2.66 -7.70
C ARG A 8 -2.61 1.92 -7.76
N GLN A 9 -3.64 2.52 -8.35
CA GLN A 9 -4.92 1.82 -8.56
C GLN A 9 -4.78 0.64 -9.53
N ALA A 10 -3.94 0.76 -10.57
CA ALA A 10 -3.64 -0.35 -11.47
C ALA A 10 -2.94 -1.51 -10.75
N ALA A 11 -1.93 -1.20 -9.92
CA ALA A 11 -1.26 -2.20 -9.09
C ALA A 11 -2.23 -2.93 -8.14
N VAL A 12 -3.14 -2.20 -7.49
CA VAL A 12 -4.17 -2.81 -6.63
C VAL A 12 -5.11 -3.71 -7.43
N LYS A 13 -5.55 -3.29 -8.63
CA LYS A 13 -6.40 -4.09 -9.51
C LYS A 13 -5.74 -5.41 -9.89
N GLU A 14 -4.45 -5.39 -10.19
CA GLU A 14 -3.69 -6.58 -10.58
C GLU A 14 -3.62 -7.63 -9.47
N ILE A 15 -3.47 -7.20 -8.22
CA ILE A 15 -3.33 -8.13 -7.08
C ILE A 15 -4.65 -8.52 -6.42
N ALA A 16 -5.70 -7.71 -6.54
CA ALA A 16 -6.93 -7.87 -5.76
C ALA A 16 -7.61 -9.24 -5.91
N GLY A 17 -7.55 -9.85 -7.10
CA GLY A 17 -8.11 -11.18 -7.35
C GLY A 17 -7.23 -12.35 -6.90
N ARG A 18 -5.99 -12.08 -6.44
CA ARG A 18 -4.98 -13.08 -6.05
C ARG A 18 -4.75 -13.14 -4.53
N ILE A 19 -5.39 -12.25 -3.78
CA ILE A 19 -5.17 -12.07 -2.34
C ILE A 19 -6.48 -12.23 -1.56
N ASP A 20 -6.37 -12.71 -0.33
CA ASP A 20 -7.51 -12.87 0.59
C ASP A 20 -7.78 -11.58 1.38
N ALA A 21 -6.74 -10.78 1.60
CA ALA A 21 -6.81 -9.50 2.29
C ALA A 21 -5.89 -8.45 1.65
N LEU A 22 -6.30 -7.18 1.67
CA LEU A 22 -5.52 -6.02 1.25
C LEU A 22 -5.33 -5.05 2.41
N LEU A 23 -4.08 -4.77 2.75
CA LEU A 23 -3.72 -3.69 3.67
C LEU A 23 -3.21 -2.50 2.87
N VAL A 24 -3.85 -1.34 3.07
CA VAL A 24 -3.43 -0.06 2.49
C VAL A 24 -2.87 0.81 3.60
N ILE A 25 -1.59 1.18 3.50
CA ILE A 25 -0.97 2.11 4.44
C ILE A 25 -1.30 3.55 4.03
N GLY A 26 -1.93 4.31 4.93
CA GLY A 26 -2.19 5.73 4.71
C GLY A 26 -3.02 6.39 5.80
N ALA A 27 -2.93 7.72 5.85
CA ALA A 27 -3.70 8.51 6.82
C ALA A 27 -5.22 8.43 6.57
N PRO A 28 -6.05 8.46 7.64
CA PRO A 28 -7.51 8.35 7.54
C PRO A 28 -8.18 9.54 6.85
N ASN A 29 -7.47 10.63 6.61
CA ASN A 29 -7.95 11.78 5.82
C ASN A 29 -7.45 11.76 4.37
N SER A 30 -6.67 10.76 3.96
CA SER A 30 -6.13 10.64 2.60
C SER A 30 -7.15 10.04 1.64
N SER A 31 -7.70 10.88 0.74
CA SER A 31 -8.63 10.43 -0.31
C SER A 31 -7.99 9.39 -1.23
N ASN A 32 -6.72 9.57 -1.62
CA ASN A 32 -6.00 8.60 -2.45
C ASN A 32 -5.89 7.22 -1.78
N SER A 33 -5.57 7.19 -0.48
CA SER A 33 -5.41 5.92 0.26
C SER A 33 -6.76 5.21 0.44
N LYS A 34 -7.82 5.96 0.82
CA LYS A 34 -9.19 5.41 0.86
C LYS A 34 -9.62 4.83 -0.48
N ARG A 35 -9.28 5.53 -1.58
CA ARG A 35 -9.63 5.06 -2.92
C ARG A 35 -8.96 3.73 -3.27
N LEU A 36 -7.75 3.45 -2.78
CA LEU A 36 -7.11 2.15 -2.99
C LEU A 36 -7.87 1.02 -2.27
N VAL A 37 -8.38 1.26 -1.05
CA VAL A 37 -9.22 0.30 -0.33
C VAL A 37 -10.52 0.02 -1.11
N GLU A 38 -11.17 1.08 -1.59
CA GLU A 38 -12.38 0.95 -2.42
C GLU A 38 -12.11 0.16 -3.69
N VAL A 39 -10.98 0.42 -4.37
CA VAL A 39 -10.59 -0.32 -5.58
C VAL A 39 -10.33 -1.78 -5.26
N GLY A 40 -9.61 -2.12 -4.20
CA GLY A 40 -9.39 -3.51 -3.80
C GLY A 40 -10.70 -4.28 -3.61
N ARG A 41 -11.64 -3.71 -2.83
CA ARG A 41 -12.97 -4.30 -2.62
C ARG A 41 -13.75 -4.45 -3.93
N ALA A 42 -13.76 -3.41 -4.76
CA ALA A 42 -14.46 -3.42 -6.04
C ALA A 42 -13.85 -4.39 -7.07
N GLN A 43 -12.63 -4.90 -6.84
CA GLN A 43 -11.96 -5.87 -7.69
C GLN A 43 -11.98 -7.29 -7.11
N GLY A 44 -12.79 -7.53 -6.08
CA GLY A 44 -13.04 -8.86 -5.55
C GLY A 44 -12.13 -9.28 -4.40
N CYS A 45 -11.31 -8.36 -3.85
CA CYS A 45 -10.57 -8.66 -2.62
C CYS A 45 -11.56 -8.84 -1.45
N PRO A 46 -11.58 -10.01 -0.78
CA PRO A 46 -12.57 -10.30 0.25
C PRO A 46 -12.53 -9.33 1.44
N TYR A 47 -11.32 -8.96 1.86
CA TYR A 47 -11.09 -8.03 2.95
C TYR A 47 -10.12 -6.92 2.52
N ALA A 48 -10.46 -5.66 2.80
CA ALA A 48 -9.52 -4.57 2.59
C ALA A 48 -9.62 -3.55 3.72
N GLN A 49 -8.48 -3.11 4.24
CA GLN A 49 -8.38 -2.22 5.38
C GLN A 49 -7.41 -1.07 5.09
N LEU A 50 -7.76 0.13 5.54
CA LEU A 50 -6.83 1.24 5.68
C LEU A 50 -6.18 1.16 7.06
N ILE A 51 -4.85 1.14 7.12
CA ILE A 51 -4.08 1.20 8.36
C ILE A 51 -3.08 2.34 8.28
N GLN A 52 -2.77 2.97 9.41
CA GLN A 52 -1.70 3.95 9.48
C GLN A 52 -0.35 3.30 9.74
N ARG A 53 -0.31 2.23 10.55
CA ARG A 53 0.89 1.49 10.94
C ARG A 53 0.60 0.02 11.25
N ALA A 54 1.64 -0.76 11.50
CA ALA A 54 1.56 -2.19 11.81
C ALA A 54 0.71 -2.53 13.06
N GLU A 55 0.70 -1.65 14.06
CA GLU A 55 -0.09 -1.85 15.30
C GLU A 55 -1.61 -1.85 15.05
N GLU A 56 -2.07 -1.24 13.95
CA GLU A 56 -3.50 -1.17 13.59
C GLU A 56 -3.97 -2.40 12.79
N ILE A 57 -3.08 -3.37 12.52
CA ILE A 57 -3.44 -4.61 11.81
C ILE A 57 -4.44 -5.39 12.67
N ASP A 58 -5.64 -5.62 12.13
CA ASP A 58 -6.60 -6.53 12.73
C ASP A 58 -6.25 -7.98 12.37
N TRP A 59 -5.40 -8.60 13.19
CA TRP A 59 -4.96 -9.98 12.99
C TRP A 59 -6.10 -11.00 13.00
N ARG A 60 -7.23 -10.70 13.64
CA ARG A 60 -8.39 -11.60 13.64
C ARG A 60 -9.07 -11.60 12.28
N ALA A 61 -9.12 -10.46 11.61
CA ALA A 61 -9.66 -10.34 10.26
C ALA A 61 -8.78 -11.01 9.19
N LEU A 62 -7.51 -11.30 9.52
CA LEU A 62 -6.57 -12.00 8.65
C LEU A 62 -6.47 -13.50 8.94
N ASP A 63 -7.23 -14.02 9.91
CA ASP A 63 -7.20 -15.44 10.23
C ASP A 63 -7.62 -16.29 9.03
N GLY A 64 -6.82 -17.30 8.71
CA GLY A 64 -7.01 -18.14 7.52
C GLY A 64 -6.62 -17.51 6.18
N ALA A 65 -6.19 -16.24 6.13
CA ALA A 65 -5.68 -15.63 4.90
C ALA A 65 -4.33 -16.28 4.50
N ARG A 66 -4.21 -16.69 3.24
CA ARG A 66 -2.99 -17.29 2.69
C ARG A 66 -2.16 -16.27 1.92
N ALA A 67 -2.81 -15.27 1.34
CA ALA A 67 -2.16 -14.20 0.61
C ALA A 67 -2.69 -12.84 1.08
N VAL A 68 -1.78 -11.97 1.54
CA VAL A 68 -2.10 -10.59 1.94
C VAL A 68 -1.39 -9.64 0.99
N GLY A 69 -2.15 -8.80 0.30
CA GLY A 69 -1.63 -7.68 -0.46
C GLY A 69 -1.28 -6.52 0.45
N LEU A 70 -0.14 -5.90 0.21
CA LEU A 70 0.31 -4.70 0.90
C LEU A 70 0.54 -3.59 -0.12
N THR A 71 -0.06 -2.44 0.10
CA THR A 71 0.19 -1.23 -0.70
C THR A 71 0.17 0.00 0.18
N ALA A 72 0.56 1.14 -0.38
CA ALA A 72 0.69 2.39 0.36
C ALA A 72 0.20 3.57 -0.49
N GLY A 73 -0.46 4.52 0.17
CA GLY A 73 -0.77 5.81 -0.43
C GLY A 73 0.50 6.56 -0.83
N ALA A 74 0.38 7.52 -1.75
CA ALA A 74 1.53 8.28 -2.25
C ALA A 74 2.32 9.07 -1.17
N SER A 75 1.73 9.27 0.01
CA SER A 75 2.30 10.02 1.13
C SER A 75 2.84 9.15 2.27
N ALA A 76 2.77 7.83 2.15
CA ALA A 76 3.21 6.92 3.21
C ALA A 76 4.72 6.63 3.06
N PRO A 77 5.54 6.89 4.09
CA PRO A 77 6.98 6.63 4.03
C PRO A 77 7.28 5.12 4.06
N GLU A 78 8.40 4.74 3.44
CA GLU A 78 8.84 3.35 3.28
C GLU A 78 9.02 2.62 4.62
N VAL A 79 9.42 3.33 5.68
CA VAL A 79 9.53 2.77 7.03
C VAL A 79 8.23 2.11 7.50
N LEU A 80 7.06 2.66 7.16
CA LEU A 80 5.78 2.06 7.57
C LEU A 80 5.47 0.78 6.79
N ILE A 81 5.93 0.68 5.54
CA ILE A 81 5.82 -0.54 4.75
C ILE A 81 6.66 -1.63 5.42
N ASN A 82 7.90 -1.29 5.79
CA ASN A 82 8.81 -2.22 6.46
C ASN A 82 8.28 -2.66 7.83
N GLU A 83 7.74 -1.75 8.65
CA GLU A 83 7.10 -2.09 9.93
C GLU A 83 6.00 -3.15 9.76
N VAL A 84 5.14 -3.01 8.73
CA VAL A 84 4.09 -4.00 8.46
C VAL A 84 4.70 -5.32 8.05
N ILE A 85 5.68 -5.31 7.14
CA ILE A 85 6.37 -6.53 6.69
C ILE A 85 7.04 -7.27 7.85
N GLU A 86 7.68 -6.55 8.77
CA GLU A 86 8.31 -7.10 9.98
C GLU A 86 7.27 -7.71 10.91
N ALA A 87 6.15 -7.03 11.16
CA ALA A 87 5.08 -7.57 12.00
C ALA A 87 4.47 -8.88 11.44
N PHE A 88 4.45 -9.05 10.11
CA PHE A 88 4.11 -10.32 9.48
C PHE A 88 5.23 -11.37 9.63
N ALA A 89 6.50 -10.97 9.51
CA ALA A 89 7.65 -11.88 9.62
C ALA A 89 7.83 -12.45 11.03
N ASP A 90 7.48 -11.67 12.06
CA ASP A 90 7.49 -12.12 13.45
C ASP A 90 6.46 -13.21 13.75
N ARG A 91 5.42 -13.33 12.92
CA ARG A 91 4.30 -14.26 13.12
C ARG A 91 4.29 -15.43 12.16
N TYR A 92 4.84 -15.25 10.95
CA TYR A 92 4.70 -16.19 9.86
C TYR A 92 5.99 -16.32 9.05
N ALA A 93 6.18 -17.49 8.44
CA ALA A 93 7.17 -17.64 7.38
C ALA A 93 6.66 -16.94 6.11
N LEU A 94 7.38 -15.92 5.63
CA LEU A 94 6.94 -15.10 4.50
C LEU A 94 7.61 -15.52 3.19
N THR A 95 6.81 -15.58 2.13
CA THR A 95 7.29 -15.44 0.75
C THR A 95 6.80 -14.10 0.22
N ARG A 96 7.70 -13.28 -0.32
CA ARG A 96 7.39 -11.94 -0.82
C ARG A 96 7.40 -11.95 -2.34
N GLU A 97 6.31 -11.48 -2.95
CA GLU A 97 6.21 -11.24 -4.38
C GLU A 97 5.95 -9.75 -4.60
N ILE A 98 6.81 -9.08 -5.36
CA ILE A 98 6.62 -7.67 -5.75
C ILE A 98 5.92 -7.66 -7.09
N VAL A 99 4.76 -7.00 -7.14
CA VAL A 99 3.99 -6.81 -8.38
C VAL A 99 4.22 -5.39 -8.87
N GLU A 100 4.98 -5.26 -9.96
CA GLU A 100 5.25 -3.98 -10.62
C GLU A 100 4.40 -3.86 -11.88
N THR A 101 3.49 -2.88 -11.91
CA THR A 101 2.62 -2.61 -13.07
C THR A 101 3.07 -1.40 -13.90
N ALA A 102 3.92 -0.54 -13.34
CA ALA A 102 4.41 0.67 -13.98
C ALA A 102 5.70 1.16 -13.29
N ILE A 103 6.63 1.67 -14.09
CA ILE A 103 7.87 2.31 -13.62
C ILE A 103 7.67 3.83 -13.59
N GLU A 104 7.83 4.46 -12.42
CA GLU A 104 7.68 5.92 -12.24
C GLU A 104 9.05 6.61 -12.19
N ASN A 105 9.44 7.31 -13.27
CA ASN A 105 10.71 8.03 -13.38
C ASN A 105 10.57 9.56 -13.28
N VAL A 106 9.53 10.04 -12.61
CA VAL A 106 9.20 11.48 -12.53
C VAL A 106 9.75 12.07 -11.24
N GLU A 107 10.55 13.13 -11.36
CA GLU A 107 11.09 13.89 -10.23
C GLU A 107 10.71 15.37 -10.33
N PHE A 108 10.22 15.94 -9.22
CA PHE A 108 9.93 17.37 -9.12
C PHE A 108 11.03 18.07 -8.34
N LYS A 109 11.86 18.85 -9.04
CA LYS A 109 12.98 19.57 -8.40
C LYS A 109 12.45 20.63 -7.43
N VAL A 110 13.09 20.71 -6.27
CA VAL A 110 12.85 21.78 -5.30
C VAL A 110 13.11 23.16 -5.97
N PRO A 111 12.24 24.17 -5.75
CA PRO A 111 12.46 25.53 -6.23
C PRO A 111 13.84 26.05 -5.83
N ARG A 112 14.51 26.81 -6.71
CA ARG A 112 15.89 27.27 -6.50
C ARG A 112 16.10 27.99 -5.17
N VAL A 113 15.11 28.76 -4.73
CA VAL A 113 15.08 29.51 -3.46
C VAL A 113 15.14 28.62 -2.21
N LEU A 114 14.71 27.36 -2.31
CA LEU A 114 14.66 26.40 -1.20
C LEU A 114 15.79 25.36 -1.27
N ARG A 115 16.73 25.49 -2.20
CA ARG A 115 17.89 24.58 -2.29
C ARG A 115 18.94 25.05 -1.30
N THR A 116 19.35 24.17 -0.39
CA THR A 116 20.54 24.40 0.44
C THR A 116 21.76 24.52 -0.49
N PRO A 117 22.57 25.60 -0.40
CA PRO A 117 23.83 25.67 -1.15
C PRO A 117 24.73 24.52 -0.73
N ALA A 118 25.42 23.92 -1.71
CA ALA A 118 26.46 22.91 -1.47
C ALA A 118 27.68 23.52 -0.78
#